data_AF-A0A853F6Q7-F1
#
_entry.id   AF-A0A853F6Q7-F1
#
_cell.length_a   1.000
_cell.length_b   1.000
_cell.length_c   1.000
_cell.angle_alpha   90.00
_cell.angle_beta   90.00
_cell.angle_gamma   90.00
#
_symmetry.space_group_name_H-M   'P 1'
#
loop_
_entity.id
_entity.type
_entity.pdbx_description
1 polymer ?
#
loop_
_entity_poly.entity_id
_entity_poly.type
_entity_poly.pdbx_seq_one_letter_code
_entity_poly.pdbx_strand_id
1 'polypeptide(L)'
;MRTFIAELLIPAPNIDALDAMLDVYDTQRSALPWACAGLAAQAFLSYRRSGGTRLIPLPDFYIGAHAAATNLSVLSRDLRLYRKYFPRLRCTGPDTQT
;
A
#
# COMPACT_ATOMS: atom_id res chain seq x y z
N MET A 1 14.95 -10.46 -5.98
CA MET A 1 14.16 -9.21 -6.04
C MET A 1 13.09 -9.22 -4.97
N ARG A 2 12.98 -8.17 -4.15
CA ARG A 2 11.86 -7.96 -3.21
C ARG A 2 10.99 -6.86 -3.81
N THR A 3 9.82 -7.20 -4.33
CA THR A 3 8.89 -6.20 -4.90
C THR A 3 8.13 -5.55 -3.75
N PHE A 4 8.11 -4.22 -3.74
CA PHE A 4 7.41 -3.41 -2.74
C PHE A 4 6.28 -2.65 -3.42
N ILE A 5 5.12 -2.52 -2.76
CA ILE A 5 4.05 -1.64 -3.20
C ILE A 5 4.24 -0.27 -2.54
N ALA A 6 4.21 0.78 -3.35
CA ALA A 6 4.24 2.18 -2.93
C ALA A 6 3.24 3.00 -3.76
N GLU A 7 2.55 3.94 -3.13
CA GLU A 7 1.93 5.06 -3.87
C GLU A 7 2.99 6.12 -4.13
N LEU A 8 3.26 6.40 -5.40
CA LEU A 8 4.20 7.42 -5.82
C LEU A 8 3.45 8.72 -6.11
N LEU A 9 3.61 9.71 -5.24
CA LEU A 9 3.08 11.05 -5.45
C LEU A 9 4.11 11.82 -6.29
N ILE A 10 3.85 11.96 -7.59
CA ILE A 10 4.74 12.68 -8.49
C ILE A 10 4.27 14.13 -8.60
N PRO A 11 5.17 15.12 -8.40
CA PRO A 11 4.84 16.54 -8.57
C PRO A 11 4.69 16.98 -10.03
N ALA A 12 4.48 16.07 -10.99
CA ALA A 12 4.40 16.35 -12.41
C ALA A 12 3.13 15.73 -13.03
N PRO A 13 2.34 16.49 -13.82
CA PRO A 13 1.11 16.00 -14.43
C PRO A 13 1.32 15.09 -15.64
N ASN A 14 2.56 14.72 -15.99
CA ASN A 14 2.90 13.99 -17.20
C ASN A 14 3.10 12.49 -16.92
N ILE A 15 2.35 11.65 -17.65
CA ILE A 15 2.45 10.18 -17.60
C ILE A 15 3.83 9.69 -18.10
N ASP A 16 4.44 10.36 -19.09
CA ASP A 16 5.74 9.95 -19.61
C ASP A 16 6.85 10.15 -18.56
N ALA A 17 6.73 11.21 -17.76
CA ALA A 17 7.66 11.47 -16.64
C ALA A 17 7.51 10.43 -15.53
N LEU A 18 6.30 9.89 -15.33
CA LEU A 18 6.05 8.78 -14.41
C LEU A 18 6.73 7.50 -14.92
N ASP A 19 6.60 7.16 -16.19
CA ASP A 19 7.26 5.97 -16.75
C ASP A 19 8.79 6.06 -16.62
N ALA A 20 9.38 7.21 -16.95
CA ALA A 20 10.81 7.44 -16.77
C ALA A 20 11.26 7.31 -15.30
N MET A 21 10.47 7.79 -14.34
CA MET A 21 10.77 7.60 -12.92
C MET A 21 10.67 6.13 -12.51
N LEU A 22 9.71 5.39 -13.05
CA LEU A 22 9.56 3.98 -12.70
C LEU A 22 10.77 3.15 -13.14
N ASP A 23 11.32 3.47 -14.31
CA ASP A 23 12.55 2.86 -14.84
C ASP A 23 13.77 3.17 -13.95
N VAL A 24 13.90 4.41 -13.46
CA VAL A 24 15.03 4.82 -12.59
C VAL A 24 15.10 3.97 -11.32
N TYR A 25 13.95 3.60 -10.75
CA TYR A 25 13.87 2.85 -9.49
C TYR A 25 13.66 1.34 -9.68
N ASP A 26 13.74 0.82 -10.90
CA ASP A 26 13.41 -0.58 -11.24
C ASP A 26 12.05 -1.01 -10.64
N THR A 27 11.08 -0.10 -10.73
CA THR A 27 9.75 -0.29 -10.12
C THR A 27 8.77 -0.86 -11.13
N GLN A 28 8.19 -2.00 -10.78
CA GLN A 28 7.21 -2.67 -11.62
C GLN A 28 5.78 -2.25 -11.27
N ARG A 29 4.99 -1.93 -12.29
CA ARG A 29 3.53 -1.83 -12.17
C ARG A 29 2.93 -3.23 -12.09
N SER A 30 2.18 -3.51 -11.03
CA SER A 30 1.42 -4.73 -10.87
C SER A 30 -0.07 -4.48 -11.09
N ALA A 31 -0.75 -5.42 -11.74
CA ALA A 31 -2.21 -5.41 -11.82
C ALA A 31 -2.80 -5.55 -10.41
N LEU A 32 -3.91 -4.86 -10.12
CA LEU A 32 -4.63 -4.98 -8.85
C LEU A 32 -5.51 -6.23 -8.87
N PRO A 33 -5.14 -7.32 -8.16
CA PRO A 33 -5.91 -8.57 -8.24
C PRO A 33 -7.30 -8.40 -7.63
N TRP A 34 -8.32 -8.98 -8.26
CA TRP A 34 -9.70 -8.90 -7.77
C TRP A 34 -9.87 -9.44 -6.34
N ALA A 35 -9.07 -10.44 -5.96
CA ALA A 35 -9.03 -11.00 -4.61
C ALA A 35 -8.72 -9.96 -3.51
N CYS A 36 -8.04 -8.87 -3.86
CA CYS A 36 -7.66 -7.82 -2.91
C CYS A 36 -8.85 -6.92 -2.54
N ALA A 37 -9.86 -6.81 -3.41
CA ALA A 37 -11.02 -5.96 -3.18
C ALA A 37 -11.82 -6.39 -1.94
N GLY A 38 -12.02 -7.70 -1.76
CA GLY A 38 -12.69 -8.24 -0.59
C GLY A 38 -11.91 -7.99 0.70
N LEU A 39 -10.58 -8.19 0.66
CA LEU A 39 -9.68 -7.96 1.79
C LEU A 39 -9.64 -6.49 2.20
N ALA A 40 -9.55 -5.57 1.22
CA ALA A 40 -9.61 -4.14 1.44
C ALA A 40 -10.95 -3.69 2.03
N ALA A 41 -12.06 -4.19 1.49
CA ALA A 41 -13.40 -3.86 1.97
C ALA A 41 -13.63 -4.30 3.42
N GLN A 42 -13.17 -5.50 3.79
CA GLN A 42 -13.27 -6.00 5.17
C GLN A 42 -12.46 -5.13 6.15
N ALA A 43 -11.21 -4.81 5.80
CA ALA A 43 -10.35 -3.96 6.60
C ALA A 43 -10.94 -2.55 6.76
N PHE A 44 -11.46 -1.96 5.68
CA PHE A 44 -12.09 -0.64 5.69
C PHE A 44 -13.40 -0.61 6.50
N LEU A 45 -14.21 -1.67 6.42
CA LEU A 45 -15.41 -1.80 7.23
C LEU A 45 -15.07 -1.88 8.71
N SER A 46 -14.04 -2.66 9.08
CA SER A 46 -13.53 -2.73 10.45
C SER A 46 -13.03 -1.37 10.92
N TYR A 47 -12.32 -0.64 10.07
CA TYR A 47 -11.86 0.72 10.35
C TYR A 47 -13.02 1.66 10.70
N ARG A 48 -14.05 1.72 9.83
CA ARG A 48 -15.22 2.57 10.02
C ARG A 48 -16.00 2.22 11.30
N ARG A 49 -16.16 0.93 11.59
CA ARG A 49 -16.86 0.47 12.80
C ARG A 49 -16.12 0.81 14.09
N SER A 50 -14.79 0.87 14.06
CA SER A 50 -13.97 1.21 15.22
C SER A 50 -13.94 2.70 15.57
N GLY A 51 -14.88 3.50 15.04
CA GLY A 51 -14.94 4.94 15.29
C GLY A 51 -13.76 5.69 14.66
N GLY A 52 -13.30 5.24 13.49
CA GLY A 52 -12.17 5.84 12.77
C GLY A 52 -12.38 7.34 12.55
N THR A 53 -11.80 8.16 13.43
CA THR A 53 -11.90 9.63 13.41
C THR A 53 -10.93 10.27 12.41
N ARG A 54 -9.97 9.51 11.89
CA ARG A 54 -9.03 9.96 10.86
C ARG A 54 -9.64 9.76 9.46
N LEU A 55 -9.42 10.66 8.52
CA LEU A 55 -9.76 10.37 7.11
C LEU A 55 -8.66 9.49 6.52
N ILE A 56 -8.74 8.18 6.76
CA ILE A 56 -7.97 7.21 6.01
C ILE A 56 -8.83 6.76 4.83
N PRO A 57 -8.44 7.04 3.58
CA PRO A 57 -9.25 6.72 2.42
C PRO A 57 -9.15 5.23 2.08
N LEU A 58 -10.13 4.71 1.34
CA LEU A 58 -10.17 3.31 0.89
C LEU A 58 -8.90 2.84 0.12
N PRO A 59 -8.24 3.67 -0.73
CA PRO A 59 -7.02 3.28 -1.44
C PRO A 59 -5.90 2.77 -0.53
N ASP A 60 -5.71 3.33 0.67
CA ASP A 60 -4.70 2.86 1.63
C ASP A 60 -4.94 1.40 2.05
N PHE A 61 -6.21 1.00 2.16
CA PHE A 61 -6.58 -0.39 2.45
C PHE A 61 -6.35 -1.29 1.24
N TYR A 62 -6.50 -0.77 0.01
CA TYR A 62 -6.16 -1.51 -1.20
C TYR A 62 -4.67 -1.78 -1.31
N ILE A 63 -3.81 -0.84 -0.93
CA ILE A 63 -2.36 -1.06 -0.91
C ILE A 63 -2.00 -2.23 0.01
N GLY A 64 -2.52 -2.22 1.23
CA GLY A 64 -2.26 -3.28 2.22
C GLY A 64 -2.84 -4.62 1.78
N ALA A 65 -4.05 -4.61 1.23
CA ALA A 65 -4.72 -5.80 0.72
C ALA A 65 -3.99 -6.41 -0.49
N HIS A 66 -3.53 -5.57 -1.42
CA HIS A 66 -2.73 -6.01 -2.57
C HIS A 66 -1.47 -6.69 -2.06
N ALA A 67 -0.65 -6.00 -1.26
CA ALA A 67 0.60 -6.56 -0.80
C ALA A 67 0.40 -7.86 0.00
N ALA A 68 -0.66 -7.96 0.82
CA ALA A 68 -0.99 -9.18 1.54
C ALA A 68 -1.41 -10.33 0.61
N ALA A 69 -2.22 -10.07 -0.41
CA ALA A 69 -2.70 -11.09 -1.34
C ALA A 69 -1.61 -11.58 -2.31
N THR A 70 -0.62 -10.74 -2.63
CA THR A 70 0.49 -11.08 -3.53
C THR A 70 1.79 -11.42 -2.81
N ASN A 71 1.75 -11.58 -1.48
CA ASN A 71 2.90 -11.90 -0.63
C ASN A 71 4.08 -10.91 -0.76
N LEU A 72 3.76 -9.66 -1.07
CA LEU A 72 4.69 -8.55 -1.14
C LEU A 72 4.83 -7.85 0.21
N SER A 73 5.85 -7.00 0.31
CA SER A 73 6.05 -6.13 1.46
C SER A 73 5.55 -4.72 1.15
N VAL A 74 5.09 -3.99 2.16
CA VAL A 74 4.77 -2.57 2.03
C VAL A 74 5.91 -1.73 2.56
N LEU A 75 6.35 -0.76 1.75
CA LEU A 75 7.26 0.30 2.18
C LEU A 75 6.42 1.57 2.43
N SER A 76 6.35 2.06 3.66
CA SER A 76 5.60 3.27 3.98
C SER A 76 6.26 4.04 5.13
N ARG A 77 6.07 5.37 5.09
CA ARG A 77 6.48 6.28 6.17
C ARG A 77 5.61 6.13 7.42
N ASP A 78 4.33 5.80 7.25
CA ASP A 78 3.41 5.48 8.36
C ASP A 78 2.95 4.02 8.23
N LEU A 79 3.32 3.20 9.20
CA LEU A 79 3.01 1.76 9.23
C LEU A 79 1.80 1.42 10.11
N ARG A 80 1.18 2.40 10.77
CA ARG A 80 0.13 2.17 11.79
C ARG A 80 -1.08 1.46 11.20
N LEU A 81 -1.52 1.89 10.01
CA LEU A 81 -2.62 1.25 9.28
C LEU A 81 -2.30 -0.20 8.94
N TYR A 82 -1.16 -0.43 8.28
CA TYR A 82 -0.77 -1.73 7.77
C TYR A 82 -0.61 -2.74 8.91
N ARG A 83 0.08 -2.35 10.00
CA ARG A 83 0.25 -3.20 11.19
C ARG A 83 -1.08 -3.52 11.88
N LYS A 84 -2.04 -2.59 11.90
CA LYS A 84 -3.34 -2.78 12.57
C LYS A 84 -4.28 -3.69 11.77
N TYR A 85 -4.41 -3.47 10.47
CA TYR A 85 -5.42 -4.15 9.65
C TYR A 85 -4.87 -5.32 8.82
N PHE A 86 -3.55 -5.41 8.66
CA PHE A 86 -2.87 -6.48 7.93
C PHE A 86 -1.69 -7.03 8.78
N PRO A 87 -1.94 -7.63 9.96
CA PRO A 87 -0.89 -7.98 10.92
C PRO A 87 0.15 -8.99 10.42
N ARG A 88 -0.18 -9.77 9.38
CA ARG A 88 0.75 -10.72 8.73
C ARG A 88 1.57 -10.09 7.60
N LEU A 89 1.30 -8.84 7.26
CA LEU A 89 1.97 -8.13 6.17
C LEU A 89 3.36 -7.67 6.59
N ARG A 90 4.36 -8.01 5.78
CA ARG A 90 5.71 -7.49 5.97
C ARG A 90 5.72 -6.00 5.66
N CYS A 91 6.13 -5.20 6.63
CA CYS A 91 6.16 -3.75 6.55
C CYS A 91 7.59 -3.24 6.73
N THR A 92 7.99 -2.26 5.93
CA THR A 92 9.28 -1.59 6.02
C THR A 92 9.04 -0.07 6.05
N GLY A 93 9.79 0.65 6.87
CA GLY A 93 9.62 2.08 7.07
C GLY A 93 10.69 2.63 8.01
N PRO A 94 10.78 3.96 8.17
CA PRO A 94 11.83 4.61 8.98
C PRO A 94 11.85 4.11 10.43
N ASP A 95 10.69 3.78 10.99
CA ASP A 95 10.52 3.22 12.34
C ASP A 95 10.75 1.70 12.42
N THR A 96 11.41 1.10 11.43
CA THR A 96 11.67 -0.37 11.37
C THR A 96 13.16 -0.68 11.54
N GLN A 97 13.96 0.27 12.02
CA GLN A 97 15.35 0.02 12.43
C GLN A 97 15.35 -0.62 13.83
N THR A 98 15.39 -1.95 13.86
CA THR A 98 16.00 -2.74 14.94
C THR A 98 16.65 -3.96 14.31
#